data_AF-A0A5B7H5Z0-F1
#
_entry.id   AF-A0A5B7H5Z0-F1
#
_cell.length_a   1.000
_cell.length_b   1.000
_cell.length_c   1.000
_cell.angle_alpha   90.00
_cell.angle_beta   90.00
_cell.angle_gamma   90.00
#
_symmetry.space_group_name_H-M   'P 1'
#
loop_
_entity.id
_entity.type
_entity.pdbx_description
1 polymer ?
#
loop_
_entity_poly.entity_id
_entity_poly.type
_entity_poly.pdbx_seq_one_letter_code
_entity_poly.pdbx_strand_id
1 'polypeptide(L)'
;MVMKKGTCGRNLSLLCNYFPIAKMQGGNYSVYHVDFSPEEDHTPLRKKLMAQHRTTLGTYLFDGMKLCLSKKLGSEVSWCLACVLCVCVSV
;
A
#
# COMPACT_ATOMS: atom_id res chain seq x y z
N MET A 1 14.57 -22.64 15.07
CA MET A 1 14.27 -21.38 15.79
C MET A 1 15.48 -21.03 16.63
N VAL A 2 16.14 -19.89 16.41
CA VAL A 2 17.34 -19.52 17.19
C VAL A 2 16.94 -18.51 18.26
N MET A 3 17.20 -18.85 19.53
CA MET A 3 16.91 -18.03 20.69
C MET A 3 17.93 -16.87 20.76
N LYS A 4 17.50 -15.64 20.51
CA LYS A 4 18.37 -14.43 20.58
C LYS A 4 18.44 -13.81 21.98
N LYS A 5 17.68 -14.34 22.95
CA LYS A 5 17.65 -13.82 24.33
C LYS A 5 18.75 -14.47 25.16
N GLY A 6 19.65 -13.66 25.71
CA GLY A 6 20.65 -14.12 26.67
C GLY A 6 20.03 -14.59 27.99
N THR A 7 20.74 -15.46 28.71
CA THR A 7 20.27 -16.10 29.96
C THR A 7 21.01 -15.67 31.22
N CYS A 8 22.12 -14.94 31.10
CA CYS A 8 22.97 -14.54 32.22
C CYS A 8 22.65 -13.11 32.70
N GLY A 9 23.00 -12.81 33.96
CA GLY A 9 22.90 -11.47 34.54
C GLY A 9 21.65 -11.25 35.41
N ARG A 10 21.36 -9.98 35.73
CA ARG A 10 20.23 -9.58 36.58
C ARG A 10 19.15 -8.92 35.72
N ASN A 11 17.89 -9.29 35.95
CA ASN A 11 16.75 -8.67 35.29
C ASN A 11 16.60 -7.21 35.72
N LEU A 12 16.44 -6.32 34.74
CA LEU A 12 16.22 -4.89 34.94
C LEU A 12 14.99 -4.46 34.14
N SER A 13 14.17 -3.59 34.73
CA SER A 13 13.09 -2.92 34.02
C SER A 13 13.64 -1.69 33.32
N LEU A 14 13.53 -1.62 32.00
CA LEU A 14 14.02 -0.51 31.19
C LEU A 14 12.83 0.23 30.58
N LEU A 15 12.95 1.55 30.51
CA LEU A 15 12.05 2.40 29.72
C LEU A 15 12.66 2.59 28.33
N CYS A 16 11.81 2.70 27.33
CA CYS A 16 12.24 2.91 25.96
C CYS A 16 11.27 3.84 25.23
N ASN A 17 11.75 4.51 24.19
CA ASN A 17 10.97 5.47 23.42
C ASN A 17 10.11 4.76 22.35
N TYR A 18 9.44 3.67 22.75
CA TYR A 18 8.53 2.92 21.89
C TYR A 18 7.10 3.12 22.39
N PHE A 19 6.24 3.57 21.48
CA PHE A 19 4.81 3.69 21.76
C PHE A 19 4.11 2.46 21.19
N PRO A 20 3.31 1.73 21.99
CA PRO A 20 2.55 0.61 21.47
C PRO A 20 1.52 1.12 20.48
N ILE A 21 1.65 0.73 19.22
CA ILE A 21 0.62 0.98 18.21
C ILE A 21 -0.51 0.01 18.53
N ALA A 22 -1.63 0.52 19.05
CA ALA A 22 -2.81 -0.28 19.35
C ALA A 22 -3.21 -1.07 18.10
N LYS A 23 -2.98 -2.38 18.17
CA LYS A 23 -3.29 -3.43 17.18
C LYS A 23 -3.79 -2.82 15.86
N MET A 24 -2.87 -2.60 14.92
CA MET A 24 -3.27 -2.47 13.51
C MET A 24 -4.00 -3.78 13.24
N GLN A 25 -5.34 -3.77 13.29
CA GLN A 25 -6.15 -4.96 13.01
C GLN A 25 -5.58 -5.48 11.71
N GLY A 26 -4.96 -6.67 11.76
CA GLY A 26 -4.08 -7.19 10.71
C GLY A 26 -4.73 -6.97 9.36
N GLY A 27 -4.40 -5.83 8.76
CA GLY A 27 -5.08 -5.33 7.61
C GLY A 27 -4.42 -6.07 6.50
N ASN A 28 -5.11 -7.05 5.93
CA ASN A 28 -4.65 -7.72 4.74
C ASN A 28 -4.56 -6.66 3.65
N TYR A 29 -3.41 -6.02 3.55
CA TYR A 29 -3.15 -5.05 2.53
C TYR A 29 -2.96 -5.83 1.24
N SER A 30 -3.78 -5.50 0.26
CA SER A 30 -3.71 -6.12 -1.05
C SER A 30 -2.86 -5.23 -1.94
N VAL A 31 -1.87 -5.83 -2.59
CA VAL A 31 -0.94 -5.14 -3.47
C VAL A 31 -1.27 -5.52 -4.90
N TYR A 32 -1.53 -4.52 -5.72
CA TYR A 32 -1.98 -4.65 -7.10
C TYR A 32 -0.97 -4.05 -8.06
N HIS A 33 -0.90 -4.61 -9.27
CA HIS A 33 -0.19 -3.97 -10.38
C HIS A 33 -1.10 -2.98 -11.09
N VAL A 34 -0.52 -1.88 -11.55
CA VAL A 34 -1.23 -0.81 -12.22
C VAL A 34 -0.61 -0.58 -13.58
N ASP A 35 -1.41 -0.77 -14.61
CA ASP A 35 -1.05 -0.52 -15.99
C ASP A 35 -1.76 0.73 -16.50
N PHE A 36 -1.04 1.52 -17.29
CA PHE A 36 -1.55 2.74 -17.92
C PHE A 36 -1.58 2.53 -19.43
N SER A 37 -2.67 2.95 -20.08
CA SER A 37 -2.79 2.97 -21.53
C SER A 37 -3.30 4.35 -21.98
N PRO A 38 -2.52 5.12 -22.78
CA PRO A 38 -1.16 4.85 -23.27
C PRO A 38 -0.12 4.68 -22.15
N GLU A 39 0.99 4.04 -22.50
CA GLU A 39 2.13 3.82 -21.59
C GLU A 39 2.75 5.17 -21.19
N GLU A 40 2.90 5.39 -19.88
CA GLU A 40 3.30 6.69 -19.32
C GLU A 40 4.43 6.52 -18.33
N ASP A 41 5.69 6.82 -18.62
CA ASP A 41 6.79 6.55 -17.66
C ASP A 41 6.98 7.62 -16.56
N HIS A 42 6.30 8.75 -16.70
CA HIS A 42 6.41 9.83 -15.72
C HIS A 42 5.67 9.51 -14.42
N THR A 43 6.42 9.02 -13.42
CA THR A 43 5.90 8.68 -12.09
C THR A 43 5.04 9.78 -11.43
N PRO A 44 5.41 11.09 -11.51
CA PRO A 44 4.56 12.15 -10.97
C PRO A 44 3.20 12.25 -11.67
N LEU A 45 3.15 11.99 -12.98
CA LEU A 45 1.92 12.00 -13.76
C LEU A 45 1.05 10.78 -13.40
N ARG A 46 1.63 9.57 -13.32
CA ARG A 46 0.93 8.37 -12.81
C ARG A 46 0.31 8.61 -11.43
N LYS A 47 1.04 9.27 -10.52
CA LYS A 47 0.54 9.63 -9.18
C LYS A 47 -0.61 10.63 -9.24
N LYS A 48 -0.56 11.64 -10.13
CA LYS A 48 -1.66 12.60 -10.35
C LYS A 48 -2.91 11.92 -10.91
N LEU A 49 -2.75 11.02 -11.88
CA LEU A 49 -3.85 10.24 -12.46
C LEU A 49 -4.52 9.37 -11.40
N MET A 50 -3.73 8.66 -10.58
CA MET A 50 -4.26 7.89 -9.45
C MET A 50 -4.99 8.76 -8.42
N ALA A 51 -4.50 9.98 -8.18
CA ALA A 51 -5.14 10.90 -7.24
C ALA A 51 -6.57 11.29 -7.65
N GLN A 52 -6.91 11.24 -8.94
CA GLN A 52 -8.27 11.49 -9.43
C GLN A 52 -9.26 10.41 -8.98
N HIS A 53 -8.78 9.19 -8.70
CA HIS A 53 -9.58 8.07 -8.22
C HIS A 53 -9.55 7.91 -6.69
N ARG A 54 -9.00 8.89 -5.97
CA ARG A 54 -8.88 8.84 -4.50
C ARG A 54 -10.22 8.70 -3.78
N THR A 55 -11.29 9.26 -4.34
CA THR A 55 -12.65 9.11 -3.81
C THR A 55 -13.14 7.65 -3.85
N THR A 56 -12.79 6.90 -4.89
CA THR A 56 -13.15 5.49 -5.07
C THR A 56 -12.23 4.55 -4.29
N LEU A 57 -10.92 4.83 -4.30
CA LEU A 57 -9.88 3.99 -3.68
C LEU A 57 -9.76 4.21 -2.17
N GLY A 58 -10.15 5.38 -1.67
CA GLY A 58 -9.98 5.74 -0.27
C GLY A 58 -8.52 5.98 0.10
N THR A 59 -8.08 5.38 1.22
CA THR A 59 -6.67 5.47 1.66
C THR A 59 -5.86 4.39 0.96
N TYR A 60 -4.87 4.82 0.18
CA TYR A 60 -4.01 3.93 -0.58
C TYR A 60 -2.55 4.38 -0.53
N LEU A 61 -1.64 3.45 -0.79
CA LEU A 61 -0.24 3.72 -1.06
C LEU A 61 0.04 3.43 -2.53
N PHE A 62 0.66 4.35 -3.26
CA PHE A 62 0.99 4.15 -4.67
C PHE A 62 2.37 4.72 -5.00
N ASP A 63 3.21 3.90 -5.62
CA ASP A 63 4.58 4.29 -5.95
C ASP A 63 4.78 4.66 -7.43
N GLY A 64 3.84 4.29 -8.31
CA GLY A 64 3.98 4.50 -9.76
C GLY A 64 3.73 3.23 -10.58
N MET A 65 3.80 2.06 -9.95
CA MET A 65 3.46 0.77 -10.59
C MET A 65 2.66 -0.17 -9.68
N LYS A 66 2.85 -0.06 -8.37
CA LYS A 66 2.15 -0.89 -7.39
C LYS A 66 1.22 -0.05 -6.55
N LEU A 67 -0.01 -0.52 -6.39
CA LEU A 67 -1.05 0.07 -5.56
C LEU A 67 -1.29 -0.84 -4.35
N CYS A 68 -1.21 -0.27 -3.15
CA CYS A 68 -1.47 -0.97 -1.90
C CYS A 68 -2.76 -0.42 -1.28
N LEU A 69 -3.72 -1.31 -1.03
CA LEU A 69 -5.03 -0.97 -0.48
C LEU A 69 -5.31 -1.76 0.80
N SER A 70 -5.97 -1.12 1.76
CA SER A 70 -6.52 -1.81 2.93
C SER A 70 -7.75 -2.66 2.59
N LYS A 71 -8.44 -2.32 1.48
CA LYS A 71 -9.62 -3.02 0.97
C LYS A 71 -9.24 -3.87 -0.23
N LYS A 72 -9.72 -5.12 -0.26
CA LYS A 72 -9.55 -6.01 -1.42
C LYS A 72 -10.48 -5.58 -2.55
N LEU A 73 -9.94 -5.45 -3.76
CA LEU A 73 -10.69 -5.31 -5.01
C LEU A 73 -11.28 -6.68 -5.39
N GLY A 74 -12.55 -6.68 -5.82
CA GLY A 74 -13.29 -7.91 -6.13
C GLY A 74 -13.02 -8.48 -7.53
N SER A 75 -12.57 -7.66 -8.46
CA SER A 75 -12.28 -8.00 -9.85
C SER A 75 -11.22 -7.05 -10.40
N GLU A 76 -10.69 -7.35 -11.58
CA GLU A 76 -9.93 -6.36 -12.35
C GLU A 76 -10.76 -5.07 -12.49
N VAL A 77 -10.12 -3.93 -12.26
CA VAL A 77 -10.77 -2.63 -12.35
C VAL A 77 -10.05 -1.80 -13.40
N SER A 78 -10.81 -1.38 -14.41
CA SER A 78 -10.36 -0.46 -15.44
C SER A 78 -11.07 0.88 -15.27
N TRP A 79 -10.30 1.95 -15.07
CA TRP A 79 -10.85 3.31 -15.07
C TRP A 79 -10.48 4.04 -16.34
N CYS A 80 -11.47 4.67 -16.98
CA CYS A 80 -11.25 5.55 -18.12
C CYS A 80 -11.49 7.00 -17.69
N LEU A 81 -10.44 7.81 -17.70
CA LEU A 81 -10.54 9.24 -17.46
C LEU A 81 -10.75 9.94 -18.80
N ALA A 82 -11.87 10.68 -18.92
CA ALA A 82 -12.21 11.59 -20.01
C ALA A 82 -11.40 11.35 -21.31
N CYS A 83 -11.72 10.24 -21.99
CA CYS A 83 -11.29 9.87 -23.34
C CYS A 83 -9.83 9.50 -23.64
N VAL A 84 -8.84 9.54 -22.73
CA VAL A 84 -7.44 9.28 -23.16
C VAL A 84 -6.63 8.30 -22.31
N LEU A 85 -6.90 8.14 -21.01
CA LEU A 85 -6.10 7.24 -20.16
C LEU A 85 -6.95 6.17 -19.47
N CYS A 86 -6.64 4.91 -19.80
CA CYS A 86 -7.11 3.72 -19.10
C CYS A 86 -6.11 3.30 -18.03
N VAL A 87 -6.60 3.09 -16.81
CA VAL A 87 -5.84 2.56 -15.69
C VAL A 87 -6.39 1.18 -15.36
N CYS A 88 -5.64 0.11 -15.62
CA CYS A 88 -6.01 -1.25 -15.24
C CYS A 88 -5.33 -1.64 -13.93
N VAL A 89 -6.11 -2.18 -13.00
CA VAL A 89 -5.63 -2.70 -11.72
C VAL A 89 -5.90 -4.21 -11.68
N SER A 90 -4.84 -4.99 -11.78
CA SER A 90 -4.89 -6.46 -11.82
C SER A 90 -4.80 -7.03 -10.40
N VAL A 91 -5.77 -7.88 -10.05
CA VAL A 91 -5.97 -8.51 -8.71
C VAL A 91 -5.03 -9.68 -8.46
#